data_AF-A0A3B8WDR3-F1
#
_entry.id   AF-A0A3B8WDR3-F1
#
_cell.length_a   1.000
_cell.length_b   1.000
_cell.length_c   1.000
_cell.angle_alpha   90.00
_cell.angle_beta   90.00
_cell.angle_gamma   90.00
#
_symmetry.space_group_name_H-M   'P 1'
#
loop_
_entity.id
_entity.type
_entity.pdbx_description
1 polymer ?
#
loop_
_entity_poly.entity_id
_entity_poly.type
_entity_poly.pdbx_seq_one_letter_code
_entity_poly.pdbx_strand_id
1 'polypeptide(L)' 'MKASQMVLGVKLRDDARFDNFHGDRNRSAAQWLELVCREPSGLPVVVICGDSDTGKSHLLQAICHESEQM' A
#
# COMPACT_ATOMS: atom_id res chain seq x y z
N MET A 1 36.60 8.15 9.50
CA MET A 1 35.60 8.02 8.42
C MET A 1 34.38 7.31 8.99
N LYS A 2 33.19 7.89 8.87
CA LYS A 2 31.94 7.23 9.30
C LYS A 2 31.55 6.28 8.16
N ALA A 3 31.41 4.98 8.42
CA ALA A 3 30.93 4.05 7.42
C ALA A 3 29.53 4.48 6.97
N SER A 4 29.32 4.59 5.65
CA SER A 4 28.01 4.92 5.11
C SER A 4 27.09 3.72 5.30
N GLN A 5 25.89 3.93 5.84
CA GLN A 5 24.93 2.86 6.04
C GLN A 5 24.43 2.38 4.67
N MET A 6 24.49 1.07 4.45
CA MET A 6 23.91 0.45 3.27
C MET A 6 22.39 0.35 3.42
N VAL A 7 21.68 0.45 2.30
CA VAL A 7 20.23 0.25 2.25
C VAL A 7 19.93 -1.22 2.59
N LEU A 8 18.93 -1.44 3.45
CA LEU A 8 18.39 -2.77 3.67
C LEU A 8 17.55 -3.15 2.45
N GLY A 9 17.79 -4.34 1.88
CA GLY A 9 17.08 -4.84 0.70
C GLY A 9 15.62 -5.22 0.96
N VAL A 10 14.82 -4.31 1.52
CA VAL A 10 13.37 -4.47 1.68
C VAL A 10 12.74 -4.39 0.31
N LYS A 11 11.87 -5.35 0.01
CA LYS A 11 11.15 -5.44 -1.26
C LYS A 11 9.66 -5.51 -1.00
N LEU A 12 8.89 -4.92 -1.90
CA LEU A 12 7.46 -5.17 -2.00
C LEU A 12 7.25 -6.60 -2.49
N ARG A 13 6.17 -7.23 -2.06
CA ARG A 13 5.72 -8.48 -2.66
C ARG A 13 5.08 -8.17 -4.01
N ASP A 14 5.47 -8.86 -5.07
CA ASP A 14 4.97 -8.59 -6.43
C ASP A 14 3.45 -8.81 -6.58
N ASP A 15 2.87 -9.64 -5.72
CA ASP A 15 1.47 -10.02 -5.71
C ASP A 15 0.57 -9.10 -4.86
N ALA A 16 1.14 -8.17 -4.10
CA ALA A 16 0.40 -7.27 -3.24
C ALA A 16 -0.19 -6.10 -4.04
N ARG A 17 -1.15 -6.38 -4.93
CA ARG A 17 -1.80 -5.42 -5.83
C ARG A 17 -3.29 -5.29 -5.51
N PHE A 18 -3.92 -4.20 -5.97
CA PHE A 18 -5.36 -3.97 -5.78
C PHE A 18 -6.22 -5.03 -6.48
N ASP A 19 -5.85 -5.41 -7.71
CA ASP A 19 -6.52 -6.46 -8.48
C ASP A 19 -6.40 -7.86 -7.86
N ASN A 20 -5.36 -8.09 -7.05
CA ASN A 20 -5.12 -9.33 -6.32
C ASN A 20 -5.51 -9.25 -4.83
N PHE A 21 -6.36 -8.30 -4.44
CA PHE A 21 -6.87 -8.19 -3.08
C PHE A 21 -8.19 -8.94 -2.91
N HIS A 22 -8.16 -10.08 -2.20
CA HIS A 22 -9.32 -10.96 -1.97
C HIS A 22 -10.08 -10.69 -0.66
N GLY A 23 -9.92 -9.49 -0.08
CA GLY A 23 -10.61 -9.11 1.15
C GLY A 23 -12.03 -8.61 0.91
N ASP A 24 -13.00 -9.52 0.69
CA ASP A 24 -14.39 -9.14 0.37
C ASP A 24 -15.00 -8.15 1.36
N ARG A 25 -14.81 -8.38 2.66
CA ARG A 25 -15.28 -7.48 3.74
C ARG A 25 -14.63 -6.09 3.69
N ASN A 26 -13.45 -5.99 3.08
CA ASN A 26 -12.64 -4.78 3.02
C ASN A 26 -12.56 -4.21 1.59
N ARG A 27 -13.39 -4.69 0.66
CA ARG A 27 -13.39 -4.30 -0.75
C ARG A 27 -13.61 -2.79 -0.92
N SER A 28 -14.51 -2.20 -0.15
CA SER A 28 -14.77 -0.75 -0.16
C SER A 28 -13.56 0.06 0.28
N ALA A 29 -12.82 -0.40 1.29
CA ALA A 29 -11.58 0.23 1.73
C ALA A 29 -10.51 0.16 0.63
N ALA A 30 -10.36 -0.99 -0.04
CA ALA A 30 -9.44 -1.14 -1.15
C ALA A 30 -9.75 -0.19 -2.31
N GLN A 31 -11.02 -0.10 -2.72
CA GLN A 31 -11.48 0.80 -3.78
C GLN A 31 -11.25 2.28 -3.43
N TRP A 32 -11.52 2.66 -2.19
CA TRP A 32 -11.28 4.03 -1.74
C TRP A 32 -9.79 4.39 -1.71
N LEU A 33 -8.94 3.46 -1.29
CA LEU A 33 -7.47 3.65 -1.33
C LEU A 33 -6.95 3.77 -2.76
N GLU A 34 -7.42 2.94 -3.67
CA GLU A 34 -7.06 3.01 -5.10
C GLU A 34 -7.45 4.37 -5.71
N LEU A 35 -8.65 4.87 -5.38
CA LEU A 35 -9.10 6.20 -5.80
C LEU A 35 -8.21 7.32 -5.25
N VAL A 36 -7.90 7.30 -3.94
CA VAL A 36 -7.04 8.31 -3.31
C VAL A 36 -5.64 8.32 -3.91
N CYS A 37 -5.11 7.15 -4.29
CA CYS A 37 -3.82 7.04 -4.96
C CYS A 37 -3.84 7.64 -6.38
N ARG A 38 -4.87 7.33 -7.17
CA ARG A 38 -4.97 7.77 -8.57
C ARG A 38 -5.37 9.23 -8.72
N GLU A 39 -6.16 9.74 -7.79
CA GLU A 39 -6.71 11.10 -7.83
C GLU A 39 -6.39 11.83 -6.52
N PRO A 40 -5.11 12.11 -6.23
CA PRO A 40 -4.73 12.76 -4.98
C PRO A 40 -5.26 14.19 -4.96
N SER A 41 -6.26 14.43 -4.11
CA SER A 41 -6.74 15.78 -3.81
C SER A 41 -5.95 16.35 -2.62
N GLY A 42 -4.95 17.18 -2.93
CA GLY A 42 -4.05 17.74 -1.91
C GLY A 42 -3.08 16.72 -1.32
N LEU A 43 -2.85 16.78 -0.01
CA LEU A 43 -2.00 15.84 0.74
C LEU A 43 -2.87 14.96 1.64
N PRO A 44 -3.49 13.89 1.11
CA PRO A 44 -4.37 13.03 1.90
C PRO A 44 -3.55 12.28 2.96
N VAL A 45 -3.95 12.42 4.23
CA VAL A 45 -3.45 11.59 5.32
C VAL A 45 -4.45 10.47 5.57
N VAL A 46 -4.06 9.23 5.28
CA VAL A 46 -4.90 8.05 5.42
C VAL A 46 -4.41 7.17 6.55
N VAL A 47 -5.32 6.74 7.42
CA VAL A 47 -5.05 5.74 8.47
C VAL A 47 -5.76 4.43 8.11
N ILE A 48 -4.99 3.34 8.03
CA ILE A 48 -5.52 1.99 7.84
C ILE A 48 -5.40 1.24 9.17
N CYS A 49 -6.54 0.79 9.71
CA CYS A 49 -6.60 0.04 10.96
C CYS A 49 -7.53 -1.19 10.83
N GLY A 50 -7.30 -2.18 11.69
CA GLY A 50 -8.04 -3.44 11.68
C GLY A 50 -7.22 -4.57 12.30
N ASP A 51 -7.90 -5.68 12.60
CA ASP A 51 -7.29 -6.85 13.26
C ASP A 51 -6.16 -7.47 12.44
N SER A 52 -5.34 -8.32 13.07
CA SER A 52 -4.34 -9.11 12.35
C SER A 52 -4.97 -9.86 11.17
N ASP A 53 -4.21 -10.01 10.09
CA ASP A 53 -4.62 -10.74 8.89
C ASP A 53 -5.82 -10.16 8.12
N THR A 54 -6.14 -8.86 8.31
CA THR A 54 -7.19 -8.15 7.55
C THR A 54 -6.70 -7.47 6.27
N GLY A 55 -5.46 -7.76 5.84
CA GLY A 55 -4.93 -7.25 4.58
C GLY A 55 -4.29 -5.85 4.63
N LYS A 56 -4.07 -5.27 5.81
CA LYS A 56 -3.46 -3.94 5.97
C LYS A 56 -2.12 -3.79 5.22
N SER A 57 -1.19 -4.72 5.43
CA SER A 57 0.12 -4.69 4.76
C SER A 57 0.02 -4.92 3.26
N HIS A 58 -0.95 -5.73 2.80
CA HIS A 58 -1.21 -5.93 1.37
C HIS A 58 -1.67 -4.63 0.73
N LEU A 59 -2.65 -3.94 1.33
CA LEU A 59 -3.17 -2.67 0.82
C LEU A 59 -2.10 -1.57 0.82
N LEU A 60 -1.26 -1.48 1.86
CA LEU A 60 -0.13 -0.55 1.88
C LEU A 60 0.88 -0.82 0.77
N GLN A 61 1.19 -2.09 0.50
CA GLN A 61 2.08 -2.44 -0.61
C GLN A 61 1.43 -2.19 -1.98
N ALA A 62 0.12 -2.40 -2.12
CA ALA A 62 -0.62 -2.09 -3.35
C ALA A 62 -0.57 -0.59 -3.68
N ILE A 63 -0.68 0.27 -2.66
CA ILE A 63 -0.49 1.72 -2.80
C ILE A 63 0.92 2.04 -3.31
N CYS A 64 1.95 1.39 -2.75
CA CYS A 64 3.33 1.58 -3.23
C CYS A 64 3.48 1.16 -4.69
N HIS A 65 2.95 0.00 -5.08
CA HIS A 65 2.96 -0.47 -6.49
C HIS A 65 2.22 0.46 -7.43
N GLU A 66 1.08 1.04 -7.02
CA GLU A 66 0.35 2.02 -7.83
C GLU A 66 1.16 3.32 -7.97
N SER A 67 1.82 3.75 -6.90
CA SER A 67 2.63 4.98 -6.87
C SER A 67 3.92 4.86 -7.71
N GLU A 68 4.49 3.66 -7.83
CA GLU A 68 5.66 3.40 -8.70
C GLU A 68 5.32 3.40 -10.20
N GLN A 69 4.04 3.23 -10.55
CA GLN A 69 3.58 3.22 -11.95
C GLN A 69 3.14 4.60 -12.47
N MET A 70 2.97 5.57 -11.56
CA MET A 70 2.65 6.97 -11.87
C MET A 70 3.90 7.76 -12.25
#